data_AF-A0A1Q3CM82-F1
#
_entry.id   AF-A0A1Q3CM82-F1
#
_cell.length_a   1.000
_cell.length_b   1.000
_cell.length_c   1.000
_cell.angle_alpha   90.00
_cell.angle_beta   90.00
_cell.angle_gamma   90.00
#
_symmetry.space_group_name_H-M   'P 1'
#
loop_
_entity.id
_entity.type
_entity.pdbx_description
1 polymer ?
#
loop_
_entity_poly.entity_id
_entity_poly.type
_entity_poly.pdbx_seq_one_letter_code
_entity_poly.pdbx_strand_id
1 'polypeptide(L)'
;RFYAFEKAHRLDPTSSGRGVRQFKTALLQRLERENDPTLMGRVKKSDAREMQSFCQHYYKKYIEALQNAADKADRAQLTKAYQTANVLFKVLKAANVLQ
;
A
#
# COMPACT_ATOMS: atom_id res chain seq x y z
N ARG A 1 3.29 0.96 -4.04
CA ARG A 1 3.10 1.45 -5.43
C ARG A 1 2.98 0.31 -6.43
N PHE A 2 3.92 -0.66 -6.41
CA PHE A 2 3.88 -1.84 -7.29
C PHE A 2 2.55 -2.61 -7.25
N TYR A 3 1.97 -2.85 -6.06
CA TYR A 3 0.64 -3.46 -5.94
C TYR A 3 -0.46 -2.77 -6.76
N ALA A 4 -0.45 -1.43 -6.85
CA ALA A 4 -1.43 -0.68 -7.63
C ALA A 4 -1.20 -0.85 -9.14
N PHE A 5 0.07 -0.92 -9.57
CA PHE A 5 0.45 -1.22 -10.95
C PHE A 5 -0.05 -2.61 -11.35
N GLU A 6 0.29 -3.63 -10.58
CA GLU A 6 -0.17 -5.02 -10.78
C GLU A 6 -1.69 -5.12 -10.84
N LYS A 7 -2.39 -4.47 -9.90
CA LYS A 7 -3.84 -4.46 -9.87
C LYS A 7 -4.44 -3.79 -11.11
N ALA A 8 -3.90 -2.65 -11.54
CA ALA A 8 -4.33 -1.99 -12.76
C ALA A 8 -4.03 -2.84 -14.00
N HIS A 9 -2.88 -3.54 -14.02
CA HIS A 9 -2.50 -4.43 -15.11
C HIS A 9 -3.49 -5.58 -15.25
N ARG A 10 -3.84 -6.26 -14.15
CA ARG A 10 -4.83 -7.35 -14.14
C ARG A 10 -6.24 -6.92 -14.57
N LEU A 11 -6.65 -5.69 -14.25
CA LEU A 11 -7.97 -5.17 -14.62
C LEU A 11 -8.11 -4.81 -16.10
N ASP A 12 -7.03 -4.41 -16.76
CA ASP A 12 -7.03 -4.11 -18.20
C ASP A 12 -5.66 -4.47 -18.79
N PRO A 13 -5.38 -5.76 -19.06
CA PRO A 13 -4.07 -6.20 -19.51
C PRO A 13 -3.63 -5.50 -20.81
N THR A 14 -4.59 -5.29 -21.73
CA THR A 14 -4.36 -4.65 -23.03
C THR A 14 -4.09 -3.15 -22.95
N SER A 15 -4.37 -2.53 -21.79
CA SER A 15 -4.27 -1.08 -21.60
C SER A 15 -5.02 -0.32 -22.70
N SER A 16 -6.26 -0.74 -22.92
CA SER A 16 -7.14 -0.30 -24.02
C SER A 16 -7.56 1.16 -23.89
N GLY A 17 -7.75 1.64 -22.66
CA GLY A 17 -8.06 3.05 -22.38
C GLY A 17 -6.80 3.93 -22.39
N ARG A 18 -6.83 5.06 -23.12
CA ARG A 18 -5.72 6.04 -23.15
C ARG A 18 -5.29 6.48 -21.75
N GLY A 19 -6.23 6.79 -20.87
CA GLY A 19 -5.95 7.21 -19.49
C GLY A 19 -5.32 6.08 -18.66
N VAL A 20 -5.77 4.84 -18.81
CA VAL A 20 -5.20 3.67 -18.13
C VAL A 20 -3.76 3.43 -18.59
N ARG A 21 -3.50 3.54 -19.89
CA ARG A 21 -2.15 3.43 -20.46
C ARG A 21 -1.23 4.50 -19.88
N GLN A 22 -1.64 5.77 -19.92
CA GLN A 22 -0.85 6.88 -19.36
C GLN A 22 -0.56 6.69 -17.87
N PHE A 23 -1.58 6.28 -17.09
CA PHE A 23 -1.41 5.99 -15.67
C PHE A 23 -0.38 4.88 -15.42
N LYS A 24 -0.48 3.75 -16.13
CA LYS A 24 0.46 2.63 -15.98
C LYS A 24 1.87 3.02 -16.38
N THR A 25 2.04 3.73 -17.49
CA THR A 25 3.35 4.20 -17.95
C THR A 25 3.99 5.13 -16.92
N ALA A 26 3.25 6.14 -16.43
CA ALA A 26 3.78 7.07 -15.43
C ALA A 26 4.11 6.37 -14.10
N LEU A 27 3.28 5.41 -13.68
CA LEU A 27 3.52 4.64 -12.46
C LEU A 27 4.74 3.72 -12.60
N LEU A 28 4.94 3.09 -13.76
CA LEU A 28 6.10 2.25 -14.03
C LEU A 28 7.40 3.07 -14.03
N GLN A 29 7.44 4.17 -14.76
CA GLN A 29 8.61 5.08 -14.79
C GLN A 29 8.98 5.56 -13.37
N ARG A 30 7.95 5.87 -12.56
CA ARG A 30 8.17 6.27 -11.17
C ARG A 30 8.73 5.13 -10.32
N LEU A 31 8.25 3.90 -10.51
CA LEU A 31 8.76 2.71 -9.81
C LEU A 31 10.22 2.46 -10.16
N GLU A 32 10.58 2.51 -11.44
CA GLU A 32 11.95 2.34 -11.92
C GLU A 32 12.88 3.40 -11.32
N ARG A 33 12.49 4.68 -11.40
CA ARG A 33 13.28 5.80 -10.85
C ARG A 33 13.46 5.73 -9.32
N GLU A 34 12.43 5.28 -8.61
CA GLU A 34 12.45 5.22 -7.14
C GLU A 34 12.99 3.89 -6.59
N ASN A 35 13.31 2.90 -7.44
CA ASN A 35 13.70 1.56 -7.00
C ASN A 35 14.97 1.57 -6.15
N ASP A 36 16.08 2.01 -6.72
CA ASP A 36 17.40 2.02 -6.06
C ASP A 36 17.41 2.83 -4.76
N PRO A 37 16.90 4.08 -4.69
CA PRO A 37 16.87 4.80 -3.42
C PRO A 37 15.95 4.12 -2.38
N THR A 38 14.86 3.46 -2.81
CA THR A 38 14.01 2.69 -1.87
C THR A 38 14.73 1.45 -1.36
N LEU A 39 15.50 0.76 -2.20
CA LEU A 39 16.30 -0.40 -1.82
C LEU A 39 17.44 -0.03 -0.87
N MET A 40 18.12 1.10 -1.12
CA MET A 40 19.15 1.62 -0.21
C MET A 40 18.59 1.96 1.18
N GLY A 41 17.35 2.46 1.23
CA GLY A 41 16.65 2.76 2.48
C GLY A 41 15.99 1.54 3.16
N ARG A 42 16.12 0.34 2.59
CA ARG A 42 15.44 -0.85 3.12
C ARG A 42 16.09 -1.30 4.44
N VAL A 43 15.27 -1.46 5.47
CA VAL A 43 15.67 -1.85 6.82
C VAL A 43 15.49 -3.35 7.05
N LYS A 44 14.49 -3.97 6.44
CA LYS A 44 14.17 -5.40 6.57
C LYS A 44 14.72 -6.21 5.40
N LYS A 45 14.72 -7.53 5.57
CA LYS A 45 15.27 -8.48 4.59
C LYS A 45 14.39 -8.69 3.35
N SER A 46 13.12 -8.29 3.40
CA SER A 46 12.20 -8.39 2.27
C SER A 46 11.08 -7.36 2.37
N ASP A 47 10.44 -7.09 1.23
CA ASP A 47 9.30 -6.17 1.15
C ASP A 47 8.12 -6.64 2.00
N ALA A 48 7.89 -7.96 2.10
CA ALA A 48 6.84 -8.48 2.96
C ALA A 48 7.13 -8.20 4.44
N ARG A 49 8.40 -8.28 4.88
CA ARG A 49 8.80 -7.96 6.27
C ARG A 49 8.73 -6.46 6.56
N GLU A 50 9.07 -5.62 5.58
CA GLU A 50 8.84 -4.16 5.68
C GLU A 50 7.34 -3.88 5.85
N MET A 51 6.53 -4.45 4.97
CA MET A 51 5.09 -4.23 4.97
C MET A 51 4.45 -4.78 6.25
N GLN A 52 4.92 -5.92 6.77
CA GLN A 52 4.46 -6.46 8.05
C GLN A 52 4.78 -5.50 9.20
N SER A 53 6.00 -4.97 9.24
CA SER A 53 6.43 -4.02 10.27
C SER A 53 5.63 -2.73 10.20
N PHE A 54 5.36 -2.23 8.98
CA PHE A 54 4.53 -1.06 8.75
C PHE A 54 3.06 -1.30 9.18
N CYS A 55 2.47 -2.45 8.85
CA CYS A 55 1.12 -2.81 9.29
C CYS A 55 1.00 -2.82 10.82
N GLN A 56 1.98 -3.41 11.51
CA GLN A 56 2.02 -3.43 12.97
C GLN A 56 2.14 -2.01 13.55
N HIS A 57 3.03 -1.18 13.00
CA HIS A 57 3.19 0.21 13.42
C HIS A 57 1.91 1.02 13.20
N TYR A 58 1.28 0.86 12.03
CA TYR A 58 0.04 1.55 11.68
C TYR A 58 -1.09 1.19 12.64
N TYR A 59 -1.25 -0.11 12.95
CA TYR A 59 -2.27 -0.58 13.88
C TYR A 59 -2.14 0.10 15.25
N LYS A 60 -0.95 0.04 15.86
CA LYS A 60 -0.70 0.66 17.17
C LYS A 60 -0.91 2.17 17.15
N LYS A 61 -0.39 2.83 16.13
CA LYS A 61 -0.39 4.30 16.06
C LYS A 61 -1.76 4.89 15.76
N TYR A 62 -2.55 4.23 14.93
CA TYR A 62 -3.82 4.81 14.43
C TYR A 62 -5.03 4.04 14.93
N ILE A 63 -5.03 2.72 14.89
CA ILE A 63 -6.21 1.94 15.27
C ILE A 63 -6.39 1.91 16.79
N GLU A 64 -5.37 1.50 17.54
CA GLU A 64 -5.44 1.45 19.01
C GLU A 64 -5.68 2.85 19.59
N ALA A 65 -4.95 3.86 19.11
CA ALA A 65 -5.11 5.24 19.57
C ALA A 65 -6.53 5.79 19.35
N LEU A 66 -7.11 5.59 18.15
CA LEU A 66 -8.46 6.08 17.84
C LEU A 66 -9.56 5.26 18.53
N GLN A 67 -9.34 3.97 18.77
CA GLN A 67 -10.26 3.15 19.57
C GLN A 67 -10.34 3.68 21.02
N ASN A 68 -9.21 4.08 21.59
CA ASN A 68 -9.14 4.58 22.96
C ASN A 68 -9.72 6.00 23.13
N ALA A 69 -9.74 6.80 22.05
CA ALA A 69 -10.22 8.19 22.07
C ALA A 69 -11.75 8.34 21.82
N ALA A 70 -12.49 7.23 21.67
CA ALA A 70 -13.81 7.08 21.04
C ALA A 70 -14.92 8.14 21.31
N ASP A 71 -14.73 9.36 20.82
CA ASP A 71 -15.77 10.36 20.61
C ASP A 71 -16.41 10.24 19.19
N LYS A 72 -17.42 11.05 18.89
CA LYS A 72 -18.13 11.01 17.60
C LYS A 72 -17.26 11.47 16.43
N ALA A 73 -16.33 12.39 16.64
CA ALA A 73 -15.40 12.88 15.61
C ALA A 73 -14.35 11.81 15.29
N ASP A 74 -13.86 11.11 16.30
CA ASP A 74 -12.88 10.04 16.20
C ASP A 74 -13.43 8.79 15.52
N ARG A 75 -14.74 8.51 15.62
CA ARG A 75 -15.37 7.40 14.88
C ARG A 75 -15.25 7.52 13.36
N ALA A 76 -15.32 8.73 12.81
CA ALA A 76 -15.15 8.94 11.36
C ALA A 76 -13.70 8.68 10.94
N GLN A 77 -12.74 9.11 11.77
CA GLN A 77 -11.32 8.83 11.56
C GLN A 77 -11.01 7.35 11.68
N LEU A 78 -11.59 6.68 12.68
CA LEU A 78 -11.44 5.24 12.91
C LEU A 78 -11.95 4.43 11.72
N THR A 79 -13.08 4.83 11.12
CA THR A 79 -13.60 4.21 9.90
C THR A 79 -12.61 4.32 8.73
N LYS A 80 -12.03 5.51 8.51
CA LYS A 80 -10.99 5.72 7.48
C LYS A 80 -9.72 4.93 7.79
N ALA A 81 -9.34 4.82 9.06
CA ALA A 81 -8.18 4.06 9.50
C ALA A 81 -8.35 2.57 9.21
N TYR A 82 -9.54 2.00 9.44
CA TYR A 82 -9.85 0.62 9.07
C TYR A 82 -9.85 0.39 7.56
N GLN A 83 -10.41 1.33 6.78
CA GLN A 83 -10.33 1.24 5.31
C GLN A 83 -8.89 1.21 4.83
N THR A 84 -8.03 2.05 5.42
CA THR A 84 -6.59 2.06 5.13
C THR A 84 -5.93 0.75 5.54
N ALA A 85 -6.21 0.25 6.75
CA ALA A 85 -5.69 -1.03 7.24
C ALA A 85 -6.05 -2.20 6.32
N ASN A 86 -7.26 -2.22 5.78
CA ASN A 86 -7.69 -3.23 4.80
C ASN A 86 -6.84 -3.17 3.51
N VAL A 87 -6.52 -1.96 3.01
CA VAL A 87 -5.61 -1.80 1.87
C VAL A 87 -4.20 -2.27 2.20
N LEU A 88 -3.67 -1.90 3.38
CA LEU A 88 -2.34 -2.36 3.83
C LEU A 88 -2.28 -3.89 3.92
N PHE A 89 -3.32 -4.53 4.45
CA PHE A 89 -3.38 -5.99 4.51
C PHE A 89 -3.39 -6.64 3.12
N LYS A 90 -4.13 -6.07 2.15
CA LYS A 90 -4.12 -6.56 0.76
C LYS A 90 -2.74 -6.46 0.12
N VAL A 91 -2.01 -5.36 0.38
CA VAL A 91 -0.63 -5.19 -0.10
C VAL A 91 0.30 -6.21 0.56
N LEU A 92 0.20 -6.40 1.88
CA LEU A 92 0.99 -7.40 2.60
C LEU A 92 0.74 -8.82 2.06
N LYS A 93 -0.52 -9.18 1.82
CA LYS A 93 -0.86 -10.48 1.24
C LYS A 93 -0.23 -10.67 -0.14
N ALA A 94 -0.28 -9.64 -0.99
CA ALA A 94 0.34 -9.69 -2.30
C ALA A 94 1.89 -9.80 -2.22
N ALA A 95 2.51 -9.08 -1.29
CA ALA A 95 3.96 -9.13 -1.09
C ALA A 95 4.44 -10.51 -0.63
N ASN A 96 3.65 -11.24 0.17
CA ASN A 96 4.00 -12.60 0.60
C ASN A 96 3.88 -13.65 -0.51
N VAL A 97 3.05 -13.41 -1.54
CA VAL A 97 2.91 -14.34 -2.69
C VAL A 97 4.02 -14.16 -3.72
N LEU A 98 4.67 -12.99 -3.74
CA LEU A 98 5.73 -12.63 -4.69
C LEU A 98 7.15 -12.94 -4.17
N GLN A 99 7.28 -13.70 -3.06
CA GLN A 99 8.56 -14.08 -2.45
C GLN A 99 8.96 -15.51 -2.78
#